data_AF-Q946Z9-F1
#
_entry.id   AF-Q946Z9-F1
#
_cell.length_a   1.000
_cell.length_b   1.000
_cell.length_c   1.000
_cell.angle_alpha   90.00
_cell.angle_beta   90.00
_cell.angle_gamma   90.00
#
_symmetry.space_group_name_H-M   'P 1'
#
loop_
_entity.id
_entity.type
_entity.pdbx_description
1 polymer ?
#
loop_
_entity_poly.entity_id
_entity_poly.type
_entity_poly.pdbx_seq_one_letter_code
_entity_poly.pdbx_strand_id
1 'polypeptide(L)'
;LTTDLGLFRAAVPSGASTGAYEALELRDGDKSRYNGKGVLKAISNVNELIAPAVAGADVIDQAAFDAIMLELDGTENKAKLGANAILGVSMAACMAGAAAKGIPLYRHISEIAGKGSDPVIMPVPVMNVINGGSHAGNKLAM
;
A
#
# COMPACT_ATOMS: atom_id res chain seq x y z
N LEU A 1 5.55 -6.38 8.97
CA LEU A 1 5.75 -7.79 8.59
C LEU A 1 7.09 -8.23 9.15
N THR A 2 7.15 -9.39 9.81
CA THR A 2 8.38 -9.87 10.45
C THR A 2 8.76 -11.20 9.84
N THR A 3 10.03 -11.36 9.50
CA THR A 3 10.65 -12.63 9.09
C THR A 3 11.94 -12.84 9.90
N ASP A 4 12.64 -13.94 9.66
CA ASP A 4 13.96 -14.19 10.27
C ASP A 4 15.02 -13.13 9.88
N LEU A 5 14.74 -12.33 8.84
CA LEU A 5 15.61 -11.24 8.37
C LEU A 5 15.30 -9.90 9.05
N GLY A 6 14.26 -9.84 9.90
CA GLY A 6 13.91 -8.67 10.69
C GLY A 6 12.51 -8.13 10.43
N LEU A 7 12.31 -6.86 10.79
CA LEU A 7 11.03 -6.18 10.72
C LEU A 7 10.96 -5.24 9.51
N PHE A 8 9.98 -5.47 8.65
CA PHE A 8 9.68 -4.69 7.46
C PHE A 8 8.41 -3.87 7.67
N ARG A 9 8.48 -2.58 7.37
CA ARG A 9 7.43 -1.60 7.67
C ARG A 9 7.10 -0.78 6.43
N ALA A 10 5.81 -0.73 6.12
CA ALA A 10 5.26 0.19 5.14
C ALA A 10 4.15 1.03 5.78
N ALA A 11 3.90 2.20 5.19
CA ALA A 11 2.79 3.07 5.54
C ALA A 11 2.03 3.41 4.26
N VAL A 12 0.72 3.59 4.37
CA VAL A 12 -0.15 3.88 3.22
C VAL A 12 -0.46 5.37 3.17
N PRO A 13 -0.19 6.05 2.04
CA PRO A 13 -0.58 7.44 1.85
C PRO A 13 -2.11 7.55 1.68
N SER A 14 -2.64 8.77 1.84
CA SER A 14 -4.04 9.07 1.58
C SER A 14 -4.16 10.29 0.67
N GLY A 15 -5.10 10.25 -0.27
CA GLY A 15 -5.40 11.34 -1.20
C GLY A 15 -6.51 12.25 -0.68
N ALA A 16 -6.46 13.53 -1.06
CA ALA A 16 -7.56 14.48 -0.82
C ALA A 16 -8.60 14.50 -1.97
N SER A 17 -8.16 14.13 -3.18
CA SER A 17 -8.98 14.10 -4.39
C SER A 17 -9.21 12.65 -4.80
N THR A 18 -10.13 11.97 -4.11
CA THR A 18 -10.46 10.56 -4.39
C THR A 18 -11.32 10.47 -5.64
N GLY A 19 -10.81 9.84 -6.70
CA GLY A 19 -11.57 9.51 -7.89
C GLY A 19 -12.66 8.48 -7.62
N ALA A 20 -13.78 8.56 -8.34
CA ALA A 20 -14.92 7.64 -8.16
C ALA A 20 -14.63 6.16 -8.44
N TYR A 21 -13.52 5.87 -9.12
CA TYR A 21 -13.08 4.53 -9.51
C TYR A 21 -11.84 4.05 -8.74
N GLU A 22 -11.40 4.79 -7.72
CA GLU A 22 -10.30 4.35 -6.86
C GLU A 22 -10.73 3.18 -5.99
N ALA A 23 -9.77 2.33 -5.63
CA ALA A 23 -9.98 1.32 -4.60
C ALA A 23 -10.29 2.00 -3.26
N LEU A 24 -11.17 1.40 -2.46
CA LEU A 24 -11.76 2.06 -1.30
C LEU A 24 -10.74 2.20 -0.15
N GLU A 25 -10.40 3.43 0.22
CA GLU A 25 -9.75 3.70 1.51
C GLU A 25 -10.76 3.55 2.65
N LEU A 26 -10.57 2.56 3.52
CA LEU A 26 -11.50 2.29 4.62
C LEU A 26 -11.24 3.22 5.81
N ARG A 27 -12.26 4.00 6.16
CA ARG A 27 -12.29 4.92 7.31
C ARG A 27 -13.31 4.48 8.35
N ASP A 28 -13.07 4.85 9.60
CA ASP A 28 -13.92 4.47 10.74
C ASP A 28 -15.30 5.13 10.67
N GLY A 29 -15.36 6.39 10.21
CA GLY A 29 -16.59 7.18 10.15
C GLY A 29 -17.06 7.76 11.50
N ASP A 30 -16.34 7.47 12.58
CA ASP A 30 -16.65 7.98 13.92
C ASP A 30 -16.29 9.47 14.04
N LYS A 31 -17.31 10.34 14.05
CA LYS A 31 -17.12 11.80 14.13
C LYS A 31 -16.46 12.25 15.44
N SER A 32 -16.52 11.45 16.50
CA SER A 32 -15.87 11.76 17.78
C SER A 32 -14.35 11.56 17.74
N ARG A 33 -13.83 10.82 16.74
CA ARG A 33 -12.42 10.44 16.62
C ARG A 33 -11.84 10.85 15.27
N TYR A 34 -10.81 11.70 15.29
CA TYR A 34 -10.14 12.23 14.08
C TYR A 34 -11.14 12.76 13.03
N ASN A 35 -12.26 13.35 13.47
CA ASN A 35 -13.31 13.88 12.60
C ASN A 35 -13.84 12.84 11.60
N GLY A 36 -13.97 11.57 12.00
CA GLY A 36 -14.41 10.47 11.14
C GLY A 36 -13.31 9.81 10.31
N LYS A 37 -12.06 10.31 10.37
CA LYS A 37 -10.94 9.85 9.53
C LYS A 37 -10.06 8.77 10.17
N GLY A 38 -10.50 8.20 11.30
CA GLY A 38 -9.82 7.05 11.90
C GLY A 38 -9.71 5.86 10.93
N VAL A 39 -8.78 4.95 11.20
CA VAL A 39 -8.50 3.74 10.40
C VAL A 39 -8.44 2.47 11.25
N LEU A 40 -9.06 2.46 12.42
CA LEU A 40 -9.05 1.29 13.31
C LEU A 40 -9.70 0.07 12.65
N LYS A 41 -10.75 0.25 11.83
CA LYS A 41 -11.35 -0.86 11.07
C LYS A 41 -10.35 -1.51 10.11
N ALA A 42 -9.60 -0.70 9.35
CA ALA A 42 -8.57 -1.20 8.44
C ALA A 42 -7.44 -1.90 9.22
N ILE A 43 -7.03 -1.35 10.36
CA ILE A 43 -6.03 -1.98 11.25
C ILE A 43 -6.54 -3.32 11.79
N SER A 44 -7.81 -3.40 12.20
CA SER A 44 -8.46 -4.65 12.64
C SER A 44 -8.40 -5.70 11.51
N ASN A 45 -8.78 -5.31 10.29
CA ASN A 45 -8.71 -6.20 9.13
C ASN A 45 -7.29 -6.71 8.88
N VAL A 46 -6.25 -5.88 9.05
CA VAL A 46 -4.86 -6.33 8.97
C VAL A 46 -4.55 -7.37 10.04
N ASN A 47 -4.84 -7.07 11.31
CA ASN A 47 -4.41 -7.91 12.44
C ASN A 47 -5.21 -9.21 12.56
N GLU A 48 -6.51 -9.17 12.28
CA GLU A 48 -7.45 -10.26 12.58
C GLU A 48 -7.74 -11.13 11.35
N LEU A 49 -7.66 -10.57 10.13
CA LEU A 49 -8.03 -11.27 8.90
C LEU A 49 -6.82 -11.52 7.98
N ILE A 50 -6.08 -10.46 7.64
CA ILE A 50 -4.97 -10.57 6.68
C ILE A 50 -3.78 -11.30 7.30
N ALA A 51 -3.36 -10.92 8.50
CA ALA A 51 -2.19 -11.49 9.16
C ALA A 51 -2.23 -13.03 9.26
N PRO A 52 -3.32 -13.68 9.73
CA PRO A 52 -3.38 -15.14 9.73
C PRO A 52 -3.43 -15.75 8.33
N ALA A 53 -4.05 -15.06 7.34
CA ALA A 53 -4.16 -15.58 5.98
C ALA A 53 -2.82 -15.60 5.22
N VAL A 54 -1.96 -14.63 5.47
CA VAL A 54 -0.64 -14.52 4.79
C VAL A 54 0.51 -15.10 5.64
N ALA A 55 0.23 -15.64 6.81
CA ALA A 55 1.24 -16.23 7.68
C ALA A 55 1.89 -17.44 7.00
N GLY A 56 3.22 -17.39 6.85
CA GLY A 56 3.99 -18.44 6.18
C GLY A 56 3.95 -18.39 4.64
N ALA A 57 3.25 -17.41 4.04
CA ALA A 57 3.31 -17.20 2.60
C ALA A 57 4.69 -16.70 2.16
N ASP A 58 5.12 -17.10 0.97
CA ASP A 58 6.40 -16.65 0.40
C ASP A 58 6.32 -15.17 0.00
N VAL A 59 7.18 -14.36 0.62
CA VAL A 59 7.28 -12.91 0.37
C VAL A 59 8.05 -12.59 -0.92
N ILE A 60 8.72 -13.56 -1.54
CA ILE A 60 9.42 -13.37 -2.82
C ILE A 60 8.41 -13.40 -3.99
N ASP A 61 7.39 -14.25 -3.92
CA ASP A 61 6.32 -14.32 -4.92
C ASP A 61 5.23 -13.27 -4.61
N GLN A 62 5.51 -12.02 -4.99
CA GLN A 62 4.62 -10.89 -4.77
C GLN A 62 3.21 -11.13 -5.37
N ALA A 63 3.11 -11.76 -6.54
CA ALA A 63 1.84 -12.00 -7.21
C ALA A 63 0.98 -13.00 -6.43
N ALA A 64 1.56 -14.11 -5.99
CA ALA A 64 0.86 -15.07 -5.14
C ALA A 64 0.49 -14.47 -3.78
N PHE A 65 1.40 -13.71 -3.16
CA PHE A 65 1.15 -13.08 -1.87
C PHE A 65 0.00 -12.06 -1.94
N ASP A 66 -0.03 -11.22 -2.98
CA ASP A 66 -1.12 -10.27 -3.20
C ASP A 66 -2.44 -10.98 -3.53
N ALA A 67 -2.41 -12.08 -4.29
CA ALA A 67 -3.59 -12.87 -4.62
C ALA A 67 -4.34 -13.36 -3.36
N ILE A 68 -3.63 -13.82 -2.32
CA ILE A 68 -4.24 -14.24 -1.04
C ILE A 68 -5.12 -13.12 -0.47
N MET A 69 -4.60 -11.89 -0.46
CA MET A 69 -5.33 -10.73 0.10
C MET A 69 -6.49 -10.28 -0.80
N LEU A 70 -6.30 -10.33 -2.12
CA LEU A 70 -7.35 -9.98 -3.10
C LEU A 70 -8.51 -10.99 -3.05
N GLU A 71 -8.22 -12.28 -2.95
CA GLU A 71 -9.21 -13.34 -2.79
C GLU A 71 -9.92 -13.24 -1.44
N LEU A 72 -9.19 -12.96 -0.35
CA LEU A 72 -9.76 -12.77 0.98
C LEU A 72 -10.74 -11.59 1.05
N ASP A 73 -10.42 -10.50 0.35
CA ASP A 73 -11.32 -9.37 0.18
C ASP A 73 -12.53 -9.73 -0.70
N GLY A 74 -12.28 -10.30 -1.88
CA GLY A 74 -13.31 -10.80 -2.79
C GLY A 74 -14.16 -9.70 -3.45
N THR A 75 -13.81 -8.42 -3.32
CA THR A 75 -14.50 -7.31 -3.98
C THR A 75 -13.63 -6.63 -5.02
N GLU A 76 -14.25 -6.09 -6.07
CA GLU A 76 -13.55 -5.43 -7.17
C GLU A 76 -12.72 -4.22 -6.70
N ASN A 77 -13.26 -3.46 -5.75
CA ASN A 77 -12.69 -2.21 -5.26
C ASN A 77 -12.08 -2.30 -3.86
N LYS A 78 -11.84 -3.51 -3.33
CA LYS A 78 -11.22 -3.74 -2.01
C LYS A 78 -12.05 -3.17 -0.85
N ALA A 79 -13.37 -3.13 -0.99
CA ALA A 79 -14.27 -2.50 -0.04
C ALA A 79 -14.44 -3.27 1.27
N LYS A 80 -14.18 -4.59 1.28
CA LYS A 80 -14.36 -5.42 2.48
C LYS A 80 -13.23 -5.23 3.48
N LEU A 81 -11.99 -5.35 3.03
CA LEU A 81 -10.80 -5.20 3.88
C LEU A 81 -10.32 -3.75 3.92
N GLY A 82 -10.55 -2.99 2.86
CA GLY A 82 -9.96 -1.67 2.65
C GLY A 82 -8.67 -1.75 1.85
N ALA A 83 -8.55 -0.96 0.80
CA ALA A 83 -7.33 -0.87 -0.01
C ALA A 83 -6.11 -0.46 0.82
N ASN A 84 -6.32 0.39 1.83
CA ASN A 84 -5.30 0.81 2.79
C ASN A 84 -4.84 -0.31 3.75
N ALA A 85 -5.67 -1.31 4.03
CA ALA A 85 -5.24 -2.50 4.76
C ALA A 85 -4.34 -3.38 3.88
N ILE A 86 -4.82 -3.69 2.67
CA ILE A 86 -4.13 -4.58 1.72
C ILE A 86 -2.78 -4.00 1.30
N LEU A 87 -2.75 -2.72 0.89
CA LEU A 87 -1.53 -2.07 0.38
C LEU A 87 -0.41 -2.02 1.44
N GLY A 88 -0.76 -1.80 2.71
CA GLY A 88 0.22 -1.75 3.79
C GLY A 88 0.95 -3.08 3.97
N VAL A 89 0.22 -4.20 3.88
CA VAL A 89 0.80 -5.55 3.98
C VAL A 89 1.56 -5.90 2.69
N SER A 90 0.99 -5.63 1.52
CA SER A 90 1.61 -5.85 0.20
C SER A 90 2.99 -5.18 0.09
N MET A 91 3.09 -3.89 0.47
CA MET A 91 4.36 -3.16 0.42
C MET A 91 5.37 -3.66 1.46
N ALA A 92 4.92 -4.07 2.64
CA ALA A 92 5.81 -4.66 3.65
C ALA A 92 6.35 -6.03 3.22
N ALA A 93 5.54 -6.82 2.50
CA ALA A 93 5.96 -8.08 1.89
C ALA A 93 7.00 -7.84 0.79
N CYS A 94 6.77 -6.86 -0.10
CA CYS A 94 7.75 -6.49 -1.13
C CYS A 94 9.12 -6.12 -0.54
N MET A 95 9.14 -5.35 0.57
CA MET A 95 10.40 -5.04 1.27
C MET A 95 11.07 -6.28 1.86
N ALA A 96 10.28 -7.21 2.42
CA ALA A 96 10.79 -8.47 2.94
C ALA A 96 11.31 -9.39 1.82
N GLY A 97 10.64 -9.45 0.68
CA GLY A 97 11.07 -10.20 -0.51
C GLY A 97 12.40 -9.69 -1.06
N ALA A 98 12.60 -8.38 -1.12
CA ALA A 98 13.88 -7.78 -1.49
C ALA A 98 15.01 -8.21 -0.54
N ALA A 99 14.76 -8.17 0.76
CA ALA A 99 15.73 -8.60 1.77
C ALA A 99 16.01 -10.11 1.70
N ALA A 100 14.99 -10.94 1.46
CA ALA A 100 15.13 -12.38 1.28
C ALA A 100 16.00 -12.74 0.07
N LYS A 101 15.96 -11.92 -0.98
CA LYS A 101 16.82 -12.03 -2.16
C LYS A 101 18.21 -11.39 -1.99
N GLY A 102 18.46 -10.69 -0.89
CA GLY A 102 19.73 -9.98 -0.66
C GLY A 102 19.97 -8.83 -1.64
N ILE A 103 18.90 -8.21 -2.17
CA ILE A 103 18.99 -7.12 -3.16
C ILE A 103 18.27 -5.85 -2.68
N PRO A 104 18.63 -4.67 -3.21
CA PRO A 104 17.89 -3.45 -2.94
C PRO A 104 16.43 -3.51 -3.41
N LEU A 105 15.52 -2.84 -2.70
CA LEU A 105 14.08 -2.81 -3.02
C LEU A 105 13.79 -2.41 -4.48
N TYR A 106 14.47 -1.40 -5.02
CA TYR A 106 14.24 -0.95 -6.39
C TYR A 106 14.56 -2.04 -7.43
N ARG A 107 15.55 -2.91 -7.15
CA ARG A 107 15.93 -4.01 -8.02
C ARG A 107 14.88 -5.12 -7.95
N HIS A 108 14.39 -5.43 -6.75
CA HIS A 108 13.31 -6.38 -6.55
C HIS A 108 12.02 -5.96 -7.27
N ILE A 109 11.61 -4.69 -7.13
CA ILE A 109 10.46 -4.13 -7.86
C ILE A 109 10.67 -4.25 -9.38
N SER A 110 11.89 -4.00 -9.87
CA SER A 110 12.21 -4.15 -11.28
C SER A 110 12.09 -5.60 -11.77
N GLU A 111 12.44 -6.59 -10.96
CA GLU A 111 12.23 -8.00 -11.29
C GLU A 111 10.75 -8.38 -11.31
N ILE A 112 9.97 -7.93 -10.31
CA ILE A 112 8.50 -8.13 -10.25
C ILE A 112 7.84 -7.53 -11.50
N ALA A 113 8.33 -6.36 -11.96
CA ALA A 113 7.84 -5.70 -13.17
C ALA A 113 8.31 -6.35 -14.49
N GLY A 114 8.98 -7.51 -14.45
CA GLY A 114 9.48 -8.22 -15.63
C GLY A 114 10.70 -7.57 -16.29
N LYS A 115 11.41 -6.67 -15.58
CA LYS A 115 12.56 -5.90 -16.09
C LYS A 115 13.87 -6.21 -15.35
N GLY A 116 13.98 -7.40 -14.75
CA GLY A 116 15.09 -7.78 -13.86
C GLY A 116 16.49 -7.72 -14.49
N SER A 117 16.59 -7.87 -15.81
CA SER A 117 17.84 -7.75 -16.57
C SER A 117 18.16 -6.32 -16.99
N ASP A 118 17.18 -5.42 -16.96
CA ASP A 118 17.31 -4.09 -17.53
C ASP A 118 18.10 -3.18 -16.59
N PRO A 119 18.85 -2.20 -17.12
CA PRO A 119 19.35 -1.09 -16.33
C PRO A 119 18.20 -0.32 -15.67
N VAL A 120 18.32 -0.07 -14.37
CA VAL A 120 17.34 0.76 -13.66
C VAL A 120 17.63 2.23 -13.98
N ILE A 121 16.60 2.98 -14.35
CA ILE A 121 16.72 4.39 -14.76
C ILE A 121 16.31 5.30 -13.61
N MET A 122 17.13 6.33 -13.34
CA MET A 122 16.78 7.39 -12.40
C MET A 122 15.80 8.37 -13.08
N PRO A 123 14.59 8.59 -12.54
CA PRO A 123 13.64 9.51 -13.14
C PRO A 123 14.07 10.97 -12.95
N VAL A 124 13.73 11.83 -13.91
CA VAL A 124 13.83 13.29 -13.72
C VAL A 124 12.79 13.71 -12.67
N PRO A 125 13.19 14.40 -11.58
CA PRO A 125 12.24 14.80 -10.56
C PRO A 125 11.35 15.94 -11.05
N VAL A 126 10.03 15.75 -10.99
CA VAL A 126 9.05 16.82 -11.23
C VAL A 126 8.71 17.45 -9.88
N MET A 127 9.29 18.63 -9.63
CA MET A 127 9.15 19.32 -8.36
C MET A 127 7.91 20.22 -8.36
N ASN A 128 6.95 19.93 -7.50
CA ASN A 128 5.80 20.81 -7.29
C ASN A 128 6.23 22.04 -6.48
N VAL A 129 6.41 23.17 -7.15
CA VAL A 129 6.92 24.43 -6.56
C VAL A 129 5.82 25.45 -6.22
N ILE A 130 4.63 25.31 -6.81
CA ILE A 130 3.48 26.20 -6.57
C ILE A 130 2.23 25.34 -6.44
N ASN A 131 1.54 25.48 -5.30
CA ASN A 131 0.30 24.76 -5.01
C ASN A 131 -0.95 25.58 -5.36
N GLY A 132 -2.03 24.89 -5.77
CA GLY A 132 -3.36 25.44 -6.01
C GLY A 132 -4.48 24.44 -5.65
N GLY A 133 -5.73 24.78 -5.93
CA GLY A 133 -6.91 23.92 -5.73
C GLY A 133 -7.06 23.37 -4.31
N SER A 134 -7.51 22.12 -4.15
CA SER A 134 -7.65 21.45 -2.84
C SER A 134 -6.36 21.36 -2.01
N HIS A 135 -5.21 21.70 -2.60
CA HIS A 135 -3.90 21.64 -1.95
C HIS A 135 -3.39 23.02 -1.48
N ALA A 136 -4.15 24.11 -1.67
CA ALA A 136 -3.80 25.44 -1.16
C ALA A 136 -5.03 26.32 -0.89
N GLY A 137 -4.99 27.11 0.20
CA GLY A 137 -6.01 28.12 0.50
C GLY A 137 -5.86 29.41 -0.30
N ASN A 138 -5.69 29.33 -1.62
CA ASN A 138 -5.49 30.48 -2.50
C ASN A 138 -6.52 30.50 -3.65
N LYS A 139 -6.49 31.55 -4.49
CA LYS A 139 -7.42 31.71 -5.62
C LYS A 139 -7.03 30.91 -6.86
N LEU A 140 -5.88 30.22 -6.85
CA LEU A 140 -5.38 29.50 -7.99
C LEU A 140 -6.17 28.18 -8.12
N ALA A 141 -7.17 28.20 -8.99
CA ALA A 141 -8.15 27.13 -9.25
C ALA A 141 -9.13 26.80 -8.10
N MET A 142 -9.69 27.84 -7.45
CA MET A 142 -11.02 27.74 -6.82
C MET A 142 -12.12 27.68 -7.88
#